data_AF-A0A197JPD3-F1
#
_entry.id   AF-A0A197JPD3-F1
#
_cell.length_a   1.000
_cell.length_b   1.000
_cell.length_c   1.000
_cell.angle_alpha   90.00
_cell.angle_beta   90.00
_cell.angle_gamma   90.00
#
_symmetry.space_group_name_H-M   'P 1'
#
loop_
_entity.id
_entity.type
_entity.pdbx_description
1 polymer ?
#
loop_
_entity_poly.entity_id
_entity_poly.type
_entity_poly.pdbx_seq_one_letter_code
_entity_poly.pdbx_strand_id
1 'polypeptide(L)'
;MAETALALKDEQDQPKEYPILWWTKWFGETREEGRIINNCGLPYTCKFTLDRNRFDESKVIIFHAPSFRPLDIPNPDDAPQFFQMNSQWTDFFTHLWSYSFGTADFVESYFLSGRGKGSFIDSILAKPMYTIQEKNAFRKDLAPIAWIVSNCRARNGRHNYVEQLLKYVNVDIYGRCMMNKDWPEHPDGRLFEPQEVIGRYKFYLSIENNNCDDYVTEKIQRPYSAGVVPILDGPKDYSRFLATNHSSIRFDDFTTSKQLAERILELDQDDDAYMKYLDYK
;
A
#
# COMPACT_ATOMS: atom_id res chain seq x y z
N MET A 1 66.24 -18.90 21.35
CA MET A 1 65.18 -19.89 21.61
C MET A 1 63.88 -19.12 21.67
N ALA A 2 62.95 -19.51 20.82
CA ALA A 2 61.87 -18.69 20.28
C ALA A 2 60.78 -18.34 21.30
N GLU A 3 60.15 -17.21 21.00
CA GLU A 3 59.05 -16.55 21.67
C GLU A 3 57.79 -17.42 21.81
N THR A 4 57.15 -17.27 22.97
CA THR A 4 55.77 -17.63 23.22
C THR A 4 54.87 -16.58 22.57
N ALA A 5 54.12 -16.95 21.53
CA ALA A 5 53.00 -16.16 21.03
C ALA A 5 51.79 -17.07 20.82
N LEU A 6 50.76 -16.84 21.64
CA LEU A 6 49.40 -17.32 21.45
C LEU A 6 48.92 -16.92 20.05
N ALA A 7 48.46 -17.88 19.26
CA ALA A 7 47.58 -17.63 18.13
C ALA A 7 46.16 -18.08 18.52
N LEU A 8 45.42 -17.20 19.20
CA LEU A 8 43.96 -17.23 19.13
C LEU A 8 43.59 -16.57 17.80
N LYS A 9 43.19 -17.38 16.82
CA LYS A 9 42.50 -16.86 15.65
C LYS A 9 41.09 -16.48 16.10
N ASP A 10 40.76 -15.20 16.01
CA ASP A 10 39.37 -14.73 16.06
C ASP A 10 38.57 -15.47 14.99
N GLU A 11 37.69 -16.39 15.42
CA GLU A 11 36.48 -16.70 14.66
C GLU A 11 35.69 -15.40 14.59
N GLN A 12 35.64 -14.79 13.40
CA GLN A 12 34.66 -13.74 13.13
C GLN A 12 33.28 -14.36 13.32
N ASP A 13 32.70 -14.13 14.50
CA ASP A 13 31.38 -14.58 14.92
C ASP A 13 30.37 -14.09 13.89
N GLN A 14 29.93 -14.98 13.01
CA GLN A 14 28.93 -14.61 12.01
C GLN A 14 27.65 -14.24 12.76
N PRO A 15 27.04 -13.08 12.47
CA PRO A 15 25.87 -12.64 13.20
C PRO A 15 24.78 -13.69 13.11
N LYS A 16 24.30 -14.15 14.27
CA LYS A 16 23.33 -15.24 14.38
C LYS A 16 22.10 -14.96 13.50
N GLU A 17 21.74 -15.88 12.63
CA GLU A 17 20.57 -15.74 11.74
C GLU A 17 19.33 -16.36 12.38
N TYR A 18 18.24 -15.60 12.52
CA TYR A 18 16.94 -16.09 12.95
C TYR A 18 15.94 -16.10 11.78
N PRO A 19 15.27 -17.24 11.50
CA PRO A 19 14.25 -17.26 10.46
C PRO A 19 12.97 -16.58 10.92
N ILE A 20 12.34 -15.85 10.00
CA ILE A 20 10.96 -15.39 10.09
C ILE A 20 10.21 -16.13 9.00
N LEU A 21 9.30 -17.01 9.41
CA LEU A 21 8.62 -17.94 8.52
C LEU A 21 7.38 -17.30 7.91
N TRP A 22 7.39 -17.06 6.61
CA TRP A 22 6.17 -16.83 5.84
C TRP A 22 5.48 -18.17 5.60
N TRP A 23 4.41 -18.46 6.33
CA TRP A 23 3.65 -19.70 6.19
C TRP A 23 2.93 -19.82 4.84
N THR A 24 2.57 -18.67 4.27
CA THR A 24 1.84 -18.58 3.00
C THR A 24 2.53 -17.59 2.05
N LYS A 25 2.46 -17.85 0.75
CA LYS A 25 2.99 -16.95 -0.29
C LYS A 25 2.17 -15.66 -0.42
N TRP A 26 2.84 -14.55 -0.71
CA TRP A 26 2.21 -13.25 -1.01
C TRP A 26 1.62 -13.28 -2.44
N PHE A 27 0.30 -13.39 -2.56
CA PHE A 27 -0.42 -13.59 -3.83
C PHE A 27 0.18 -14.70 -4.74
N GLY A 28 0.69 -15.77 -4.13
CA GLY A 28 1.33 -16.88 -4.85
C GLY A 28 2.80 -16.67 -5.21
N GLU A 29 3.35 -15.48 -4.95
CA GLU A 29 4.75 -15.14 -5.22
C GLU A 29 5.65 -15.35 -3.99
N THR A 30 6.94 -15.54 -4.24
CA THR A 30 7.98 -15.78 -3.22
C THR A 30 8.80 -14.53 -2.90
N ARG A 31 8.18 -13.34 -2.97
CA ARG A 31 8.86 -12.03 -2.93
C ARG A 31 9.73 -11.77 -1.71
N GLU A 32 9.39 -12.40 -0.60
CA GLU A 32 10.03 -12.20 0.68
C GLU A 32 11.12 -13.26 0.97
N GLU A 33 11.19 -14.36 0.20
CA GLU A 33 12.17 -15.42 0.44
C GLU A 33 13.61 -14.89 0.43
N GLY A 34 14.38 -15.23 1.47
CA GLY A 34 15.78 -14.89 1.59
C GLY A 34 16.06 -13.43 1.92
N ARG A 35 15.03 -12.58 2.05
CA ARG A 35 15.21 -11.18 2.46
C ARG A 35 15.77 -11.12 3.89
N ILE A 36 16.82 -10.33 4.06
CA ILE A 36 17.47 -10.14 5.34
C ILE A 36 17.06 -8.79 5.93
N ILE A 37 16.61 -8.80 7.18
CA ILE A 37 16.46 -7.63 8.03
C ILE A 37 17.74 -7.55 8.86
N ASN A 38 18.59 -6.58 8.53
CA ASN A 38 19.85 -6.31 9.22
C ASN A 38 19.98 -4.80 9.45
N ASN A 39 19.08 -4.27 10.27
CA ASN A 39 19.10 -2.86 10.63
C ASN A 39 19.32 -2.73 12.14
N CYS A 40 20.02 -1.66 12.52
CA CYS A 40 20.26 -1.21 13.91
C CYS A 40 21.47 -1.80 14.66
N GLY A 41 22.45 -2.40 13.97
CA GLY A 41 23.73 -2.81 14.61
C GLY A 41 23.57 -3.94 15.65
N LEU A 42 22.52 -4.75 15.50
CA LEU A 42 22.24 -5.88 16.36
C LEU A 42 23.21 -7.04 16.06
N PRO A 43 23.53 -7.90 17.05
CA PRO A 43 24.45 -9.04 16.87
C PRO A 43 23.79 -10.22 16.13
N TYR A 44 22.65 -10.00 15.50
CA TYR A 44 21.88 -11.01 14.79
C TYR A 44 21.20 -10.41 13.56
N THR A 45 20.88 -11.29 12.62
CA THR A 45 20.11 -10.97 11.42
C THR A 45 18.81 -11.77 11.43
N CYS A 46 17.75 -11.21 10.87
CA CYS A 46 16.52 -11.96 10.64
C CYS A 46 16.38 -12.24 9.15
N LYS A 47 16.12 -13.49 8.77
CA LYS A 47 15.94 -13.88 7.37
C LYS A 47 14.55 -14.41 7.13
N PHE A 48 13.88 -13.84 6.14
CA PHE A 48 12.59 -14.31 5.69
C PHE A 48 12.73 -15.64 4.94
N THR A 49 11.84 -16.59 5.24
CA THR A 49 11.81 -17.89 4.57
C THR A 49 10.39 -18.43 4.45
N LEU A 50 10.13 -19.21 3.41
CA LEU A 50 8.91 -19.98 3.12
C LEU A 50 9.11 -21.46 3.46
N ASP A 51 10.32 -21.85 3.90
CA ASP A 51 10.63 -23.22 4.29
C ASP A 51 9.96 -23.56 5.63
N ARG A 52 8.82 -24.24 5.54
CA ARG A 52 8.04 -24.68 6.70
C ARG A 52 8.81 -25.66 7.61
N ASN A 53 9.89 -26.28 7.14
CA ASN A 53 10.74 -27.12 7.99
C ASN A 53 11.51 -26.29 9.03
N ARG A 54 11.65 -24.98 8.82
CA ARG A 54 12.29 -24.06 9.78
C ARG A 54 11.31 -23.51 10.82
N PHE A 55 10.14 -24.13 10.97
CA PHE A 55 9.11 -23.73 11.93
C PHE A 55 9.64 -23.67 13.37
N ASP A 56 10.33 -24.71 13.83
CA ASP A 56 10.86 -24.79 15.21
C ASP A 56 11.97 -23.75 15.49
N GLU A 57 12.72 -23.38 14.44
CA GLU A 57 13.76 -22.35 14.49
C GLU A 57 13.17 -20.93 14.46
N SER A 58 11.99 -20.78 13.87
CA SER A 58 11.36 -19.48 13.65
C SER A 58 10.79 -18.93 14.95
N LYS A 59 10.82 -17.60 15.11
CA LYS A 59 10.20 -16.93 16.26
C LYS A 59 8.95 -16.14 15.90
N VAL A 60 8.76 -15.91 14.61
CA VAL A 60 7.62 -15.19 14.04
C VAL A 60 7.14 -15.95 12.83
N ILE A 61 5.83 -16.14 12.74
CA ILE A 61 5.18 -16.78 11.60
C ILE A 61 4.22 -15.79 10.95
N ILE A 62 4.43 -15.52 9.66
CA ILE A 62 3.68 -14.54 8.88
C ILE A 62 2.75 -15.26 7.90
N PHE A 63 1.48 -14.88 7.93
CA PHE A 63 0.44 -15.32 7.00
C PHE A 63 0.02 -14.14 6.13
N HIS A 64 0.04 -14.33 4.81
CA HIS A 64 -0.65 -13.48 3.86
C HIS A 64 -2.12 -13.88 3.85
N ALA A 65 -3.01 -13.05 4.38
CA ALA A 65 -4.39 -13.48 4.62
C ALA A 65 -5.19 -13.83 3.38
N PRO A 66 -5.04 -13.16 2.22
CA PRO A 66 -5.69 -13.64 1.00
C PRO A 66 -5.28 -15.06 0.61
N SER A 67 -4.13 -15.54 1.10
CA SER A 67 -3.62 -16.90 0.89
C SER A 67 -3.90 -17.83 2.08
N PHE A 68 -4.47 -17.32 3.17
CA PHE A 68 -4.72 -18.09 4.39
C PHE A 68 -5.76 -19.18 4.15
N ARG A 69 -5.51 -20.35 4.74
CA ARG A 69 -6.45 -21.47 4.74
C ARG A 69 -6.60 -21.96 6.18
N PRO A 70 -7.82 -21.97 6.76
CA PRO A 70 -8.04 -22.35 8.15
C PRO A 70 -7.52 -23.74 8.54
N LEU A 71 -7.46 -24.67 7.57
CA LEU A 71 -6.98 -26.04 7.78
C LEU A 71 -5.46 -26.19 7.56
N ASP A 72 -4.78 -25.13 7.10
CA ASP A 72 -3.35 -25.11 6.84
C ASP A 72 -2.68 -24.14 7.81
N ILE A 73 -2.79 -24.45 9.10
CA ILE A 73 -2.14 -23.73 10.19
C ILE A 73 -1.27 -24.71 10.97
N PRO A 74 -0.10 -24.28 11.47
CA PRO A 74 0.65 -25.09 12.42
C PRO A 74 -0.16 -25.21 13.71
N ASN A 75 0.08 -26.29 14.46
CA ASN A 75 -0.53 -26.47 15.77
C ASN A 75 -0.15 -25.28 16.67
N PRO A 76 -1.12 -24.52 17.22
CA PRO A 76 -0.83 -23.38 18.08
C PRO A 76 -0.01 -23.74 19.31
N ASP A 77 -0.16 -24.97 19.81
CA ASP A 77 0.59 -25.48 20.98
C ASP A 77 2.08 -25.71 20.68
N ASP A 78 2.43 -25.88 19.39
CA ASP A 78 3.80 -26.09 18.92
C ASP A 78 4.44 -24.78 18.42
N ALA A 79 3.69 -23.68 18.39
CA ALA A 79 4.12 -22.46 17.72
C ALA A 79 4.97 -21.53 18.61
N PRO A 80 5.90 -20.77 18.00
CA PRO A 80 6.52 -19.63 18.66
C PRO A 80 5.46 -18.59 19.04
N GLN A 81 5.76 -17.74 20.03
CA GLN A 81 4.83 -16.81 20.69
C GLN A 81 4.03 -15.86 19.76
N PHE A 82 4.37 -15.77 18.46
CA PHE A 82 3.94 -14.69 17.58
C PHE A 82 3.47 -15.16 16.20
N PHE A 83 2.16 -15.14 15.99
CA PHE A 83 1.50 -15.25 14.70
C PHE A 83 1.16 -13.85 14.17
N GLN A 84 1.67 -13.50 13.00
CA GLN A 84 1.34 -12.26 12.31
C GLN A 84 0.52 -12.60 11.07
N MET A 85 -0.70 -12.10 10.98
CA MET A 85 -1.46 -12.21 9.74
C MET A 85 -1.53 -10.84 9.07
N ASN A 86 -0.94 -10.74 7.88
CA ASN A 86 -1.15 -9.67 6.94
C ASN A 86 -2.58 -9.81 6.36
N SER A 87 -3.60 -9.46 7.16
CA SER A 87 -5.02 -9.64 6.84
C SER A 87 -5.86 -8.40 6.70
N GLN A 88 -6.68 -8.45 5.64
CA GLN A 88 -7.61 -7.43 5.16
C GLN A 88 -9.06 -7.94 5.15
N TRP A 89 -9.39 -9.06 5.81
CA TRP A 89 -10.58 -9.82 5.43
C TRP A 89 -11.49 -10.48 6.47
N THR A 90 -11.21 -10.59 7.77
CA THR A 90 -12.12 -11.38 8.62
C THR A 90 -12.13 -11.05 10.11
N ASP A 91 -13.35 -11.02 10.68
CA ASP A 91 -13.71 -11.07 12.11
C ASP A 91 -13.23 -12.33 12.87
N PHE A 92 -12.49 -13.23 12.21
CA PHE A 92 -12.10 -14.54 12.77
C PHE A 92 -10.99 -14.47 13.83
N PHE A 93 -10.23 -13.39 13.88
CA PHE A 93 -9.07 -13.27 14.76
C PHE A 93 -9.16 -11.99 15.56
N THR A 94 -9.89 -12.04 16.66
CA THR A 94 -9.89 -10.99 17.67
C THR A 94 -8.65 -11.04 18.57
N HIS A 95 -7.83 -12.11 18.54
CA HIS A 95 -6.79 -12.35 19.56
C HIS A 95 -5.36 -12.69 19.07
N LEU A 96 -5.05 -12.61 17.76
CA LEU A 96 -3.66 -12.69 17.30
C LEU A 96 -3.42 -11.63 16.21
N TRP A 97 -2.69 -10.58 16.63
CA TRP A 97 -2.07 -9.48 15.88
C TRP A 97 -2.71 -9.13 14.52
N SER A 98 -3.72 -8.27 14.59
CA SER A 98 -4.35 -7.61 13.46
C SER A 98 -3.87 -6.16 13.30
N TYR A 99 -3.98 -5.66 12.08
CA TYR A 99 -3.66 -4.31 11.62
C TYR A 99 -4.54 -3.23 12.27
N SER A 100 -4.40 -2.99 13.58
CA SER A 100 -5.08 -1.87 14.24
C SER A 100 -4.08 -0.95 14.91
N PHE A 101 -4.18 0.34 14.55
CA PHE A 101 -3.32 1.37 15.09
C PHE A 101 -3.70 1.64 16.56
N GLY A 102 -2.88 1.17 17.49
CA GLY A 102 -3.03 1.40 18.93
C GLY A 102 -3.32 0.15 19.76
N THR A 103 -3.64 -0.99 19.14
CA THR A 103 -3.79 -2.28 19.83
C THR A 103 -2.86 -3.37 19.30
N ALA A 104 -2.15 -3.09 18.21
CA ALA A 104 -1.15 -4.00 17.67
C ALA A 104 0.24 -3.67 18.22
N ASP A 105 0.96 -4.70 18.66
CA ASP A 105 2.37 -4.59 19.08
C ASP A 105 3.30 -4.33 17.88
N PHE A 106 2.87 -4.68 16.67
CA PHE A 106 3.55 -4.40 15.40
C PHE A 106 2.55 -3.96 14.32
N VAL A 107 2.84 -2.81 13.68
CA VAL A 107 2.08 -2.31 12.53
C VAL A 107 3.00 -2.32 11.31
N GLU A 108 2.87 -3.32 10.42
CA GLU A 108 3.52 -3.28 9.10
C GLU A 108 2.70 -2.37 8.20
N SER A 109 2.92 -1.05 8.28
CA SER A 109 2.15 -0.14 7.46
C SER A 109 2.50 -0.32 5.97
N TYR A 110 1.51 -0.25 5.07
CA TYR A 110 1.69 -0.10 3.62
C TYR A 110 2.61 1.08 3.25
N PHE A 111 2.84 1.94 4.24
CA PHE A 111 3.58 3.18 4.21
C PHE A 111 5.04 3.03 4.68
N LEU A 112 5.42 1.98 5.43
CA LEU A 112 6.78 1.88 5.99
C LEU A 112 7.73 0.97 5.20
N SER A 113 7.25 0.15 4.27
CA SER A 113 8.05 -0.86 3.56
C SER A 113 8.46 -0.48 2.13
N GLY A 114 8.78 0.80 1.90
CA GLY A 114 9.41 1.26 0.65
C GLY A 114 10.82 0.69 0.50
N ARG A 115 10.98 -0.42 -0.23
CA ARG A 115 12.29 -0.97 -0.62
C ARG A 115 13.06 0.09 -1.44
N GLY A 116 14.03 0.77 -0.81
CA GLY A 116 15.07 1.55 -1.50
C GLY A 116 14.66 2.90 -2.13
N LYS A 117 13.46 3.42 -1.88
CA LYS A 117 12.98 4.72 -2.43
C LYS A 117 12.56 5.74 -1.36
N GLY A 118 13.26 5.76 -0.23
CA GLY A 118 12.93 6.63 0.91
C GLY A 118 11.72 6.15 1.71
N SER A 119 11.44 6.82 2.81
CA SER A 119 10.25 6.59 3.63
C SER A 119 8.98 7.06 2.89
N PHE A 120 7.79 6.60 3.30
CA PHE A 120 6.53 7.16 2.79
C PHE A 120 6.46 8.67 2.96
N ILE A 121 6.98 9.20 4.07
CA ILE A 121 7.05 10.63 4.31
C ILE A 121 7.91 11.32 3.24
N ASP A 122 9.07 10.77 2.90
CA ASP A 122 9.91 11.32 1.82
C ASP A 122 9.17 11.32 0.49
N SER A 123 8.39 10.27 0.22
CA SER A 123 7.60 10.19 -1.01
C SER A 123 6.42 11.19 -1.04
N ILE A 124 5.81 11.47 0.12
CA ILE A 124 4.74 12.47 0.24
C ILE A 124 5.32 13.87 0.13
N LEU A 125 6.48 14.15 0.70
CA LEU A 125 7.10 15.48 0.65
C LEU A 125 7.88 15.73 -0.65
N ALA A 126 8.07 14.69 -1.48
CA ALA A 126 8.65 14.86 -2.80
C ALA A 126 7.74 15.72 -3.69
N LYS A 127 8.38 16.51 -4.57
CA LYS A 127 7.69 17.35 -5.55
C LYS A 127 6.69 16.53 -6.37
N PRO A 128 5.54 17.12 -6.75
CA PRO A 128 4.61 16.49 -7.68
C PRO A 128 5.32 15.99 -8.93
N MET A 129 4.88 14.83 -9.45
CA MET A 129 5.49 14.22 -10.63
C MET A 129 5.31 15.08 -11.89
N TYR A 130 4.20 15.80 -11.96
CA TYR A 130 3.87 16.75 -13.00
C TYR A 130 3.34 18.04 -12.38
N THR A 131 3.68 19.17 -13.00
CA THR A 131 3.14 20.49 -12.68
C THR A 131 1.65 20.56 -12.99
N ILE A 132 0.96 21.54 -12.40
CA ILE A 132 -0.46 21.77 -12.70
C ILE A 132 -0.69 22.12 -14.17
N GLN A 133 0.26 22.83 -14.80
CA GLN A 133 0.21 23.17 -16.23
C GLN A 133 0.31 21.92 -17.11
N GLU A 134 1.18 20.96 -16.77
CA GLU A 134 1.28 19.68 -17.47
C GLU A 134 0.02 18.84 -17.30
N LYS A 135 -0.55 18.78 -16.09
CA LYS A 135 -1.84 18.11 -15.85
C LYS A 135 -2.96 18.72 -16.68
N ASN A 136 -3.05 20.05 -16.75
CA ASN A 136 -4.01 20.75 -17.59
C ASN A 136 -3.80 20.48 -19.09
N ALA A 137 -2.56 20.29 -19.53
CA ALA A 137 -2.30 19.85 -20.90
C ALA A 137 -2.81 18.43 -21.15
N PHE A 138 -2.62 17.50 -20.21
CA PHE A 138 -3.15 16.14 -20.32
C PHE A 138 -4.68 16.07 -20.30
N ARG A 139 -5.36 17.04 -19.65
CA ARG A 139 -6.83 17.12 -19.61
C ARG A 139 -7.52 17.29 -20.97
N LYS A 140 -6.76 17.60 -22.03
CA LYS A 140 -7.27 17.60 -23.41
C LYS A 140 -7.70 16.20 -23.86
N ASP A 141 -6.99 15.16 -23.41
CA ASP A 141 -7.18 13.77 -23.86
C ASP A 141 -7.53 12.79 -22.72
N LEU A 142 -7.20 13.16 -21.47
CA LEU A 142 -7.46 12.35 -20.27
C LEU A 142 -8.60 12.93 -19.48
N ALA A 143 -9.37 12.08 -18.80
CA ALA A 143 -10.40 12.49 -17.82
C ALA A 143 -9.80 13.27 -16.63
N PRO A 144 -10.61 13.98 -15.81
CA PRO A 144 -10.10 14.60 -14.58
C PRO A 144 -9.68 13.58 -13.52
N ILE A 145 -10.29 12.39 -13.55
CA ILE A 145 -10.12 11.34 -12.55
C ILE A 145 -9.59 10.07 -13.23
N ALA A 146 -8.63 9.40 -12.59
CA ALA A 146 -8.24 8.04 -12.93
C ALA A 146 -8.62 7.03 -11.85
N TRP A 147 -8.81 5.77 -12.26
CA TRP A 147 -8.95 4.64 -11.36
C TRP A 147 -8.25 3.39 -11.91
N ILE A 148 -7.28 2.85 -11.17
CA ILE A 148 -6.63 1.57 -11.52
C ILE A 148 -7.22 0.47 -10.65
N VAL A 149 -7.94 -0.46 -11.26
CA VAL A 149 -8.69 -1.49 -10.54
C VAL A 149 -8.55 -2.88 -11.18
N SER A 150 -8.26 -3.89 -10.36
CA SER A 150 -8.07 -5.27 -10.82
C SER A 150 -8.77 -6.32 -9.95
N ASN A 151 -9.44 -5.91 -8.88
CA ASN A 151 -10.30 -6.77 -8.06
C ASN A 151 -11.77 -6.42 -8.33
N CYS A 152 -12.42 -7.22 -9.16
CA CYS A 152 -13.80 -6.96 -9.61
C CYS A 152 -14.85 -7.51 -8.62
N ARG A 153 -14.43 -8.07 -7.48
CA ARG A 153 -15.29 -8.71 -6.48
C ARG A 153 -15.14 -8.09 -5.09
N ALA A 154 -14.79 -6.80 -5.03
CA ALA A 154 -14.79 -6.04 -3.79
C ALA A 154 -16.19 -6.05 -3.13
N ARG A 155 -16.25 -6.18 -1.80
CA ARG A 155 -17.51 -6.37 -1.08
C ARG A 155 -18.14 -5.08 -0.56
N ASN A 156 -17.46 -3.95 -0.67
CA ASN A 156 -17.98 -2.63 -0.28
C ASN A 156 -18.87 -1.96 -1.35
N GLY A 157 -19.12 -2.62 -2.50
CA GLY A 157 -19.98 -2.05 -3.54
C GLY A 157 -19.35 -0.92 -4.35
N ARG A 158 -18.03 -0.68 -4.24
CA ARG A 158 -17.32 0.41 -4.93
C ARG A 158 -17.60 0.53 -6.44
N HIS A 159 -17.79 -0.59 -7.13
CA HIS A 159 -18.06 -0.59 -8.57
C HIS A 159 -19.41 0.06 -8.88
N ASN A 160 -20.43 -0.19 -8.05
CA ASN A 160 -21.75 0.43 -8.18
C ASN A 160 -21.66 1.94 -7.94
N TYR A 161 -20.85 2.37 -6.97
CA TYR A 161 -20.64 3.78 -6.72
C TYR A 161 -19.97 4.47 -7.93
N VAL A 162 -18.88 3.89 -8.44
CA VAL A 162 -18.18 4.43 -9.61
C VAL A 162 -19.09 4.45 -10.84
N GLU A 163 -19.95 3.44 -11.03
CA GLU A 163 -20.97 3.44 -12.08
C GLU A 163 -21.96 4.62 -11.95
N GLN A 164 -22.36 4.99 -10.73
CA GLN A 164 -23.18 6.20 -10.53
C GLN A 164 -22.39 7.48 -10.81
N LEU A 165 -21.11 7.54 -10.42
CA LEU A 165 -20.25 8.70 -10.64
C LEU A 165 -20.01 8.97 -12.14
N LEU A 166 -19.81 7.91 -12.93
CA LEU A 166 -19.61 7.97 -14.39
C LEU A 166 -20.75 8.66 -15.15
N LYS A 167 -21.93 8.80 -14.54
CA LYS A 167 -23.07 9.52 -15.14
C LYS A 167 -22.90 11.05 -15.14
N TYR A 168 -21.99 11.57 -14.31
CA TYR A 168 -21.86 13.00 -14.04
C TYR A 168 -20.46 13.56 -14.29
N VAL A 169 -19.43 12.70 -14.26
CA VAL A 169 -18.04 13.08 -14.55
C VAL A 169 -17.32 11.92 -15.22
N ASN A 170 -16.44 12.23 -16.17
CA ASN A 170 -15.61 11.22 -16.83
C ASN A 170 -14.55 10.69 -15.86
N VAL A 171 -14.37 9.36 -15.87
CA VAL A 171 -13.31 8.67 -15.13
C VAL A 171 -12.60 7.74 -16.12
N ASP A 172 -11.28 7.89 -16.24
CA ASP A 172 -10.45 6.96 -17.00
C ASP A 172 -10.11 5.76 -16.11
N ILE A 173 -10.62 4.59 -16.47
CA ILE A 173 -10.54 3.35 -15.70
C ILE A 173 -9.61 2.38 -16.41
N TYR A 174 -8.58 1.98 -15.67
CA TYR A 174 -7.53 1.06 -16.08
C TYR A 174 -7.60 -0.26 -15.30
N GLY A 175 -7.01 -1.31 -15.88
CA GLY A 175 -6.89 -2.62 -15.24
C GLY A 175 -7.94 -3.60 -15.77
N ARG A 176 -8.37 -4.54 -14.92
CA ARG A 176 -9.20 -5.68 -15.36
C ARG A 176 -10.70 -5.48 -15.19
N CYS A 177 -11.12 -4.43 -14.52
CA CYS A 177 -12.51 -4.19 -14.17
C CYS A 177 -12.97 -2.86 -14.76
N MET A 178 -14.16 -2.82 -15.37
CA MET A 178 -14.77 -1.59 -15.90
C MET A 178 -13.84 -0.77 -16.82
N MET A 179 -12.89 -1.44 -17.48
CA MET A 179 -11.85 -0.77 -18.27
C MET A 179 -12.48 0.01 -19.42
N ASN A 180 -12.14 1.30 -19.50
CA ASN A 180 -12.53 2.17 -20.61
C ASN A 180 -11.34 2.95 -21.20
N LYS A 181 -10.13 2.74 -20.66
CA LYS A 181 -8.90 3.39 -21.10
C LYS A 181 -7.78 2.36 -21.21
N ASP A 182 -7.09 2.37 -22.34
CA ASP A 182 -5.93 1.50 -22.56
C ASP A 182 -4.71 1.97 -21.75
N TRP A 183 -3.92 1.00 -21.28
CA TRP A 183 -2.71 1.31 -20.53
C TRP A 183 -1.70 2.06 -21.43
N PRO A 184 -1.16 3.21 -20.98
CA PRO A 184 -0.27 4.02 -21.81
C PRO A 184 1.13 3.42 -21.91
N GLU A 185 1.79 3.71 -23.02
CA GLU A 185 3.16 3.30 -23.31
C GLU A 185 4.04 4.51 -23.59
N HIS A 186 5.31 4.40 -23.22
CA HIS A 186 6.34 5.34 -23.63
C HIS A 186 6.65 5.17 -25.12
N PRO A 187 7.27 6.17 -25.79
CA PRO A 187 7.62 6.06 -27.21
C PRO A 187 8.53 4.88 -27.56
N ASP A 188 9.25 4.33 -26.59
CA ASP A 188 10.12 3.15 -26.72
C ASP A 188 9.38 1.81 -26.50
N GLY A 189 8.06 1.85 -26.30
CA GLY A 189 7.21 0.68 -26.03
C GLY A 189 7.21 0.20 -24.58
N ARG A 190 7.92 0.89 -23.66
CA ARG A 190 7.84 0.57 -22.23
C ARG A 190 6.45 0.93 -21.70
N LEU A 191 5.82 0.03 -20.96
CA LEU A 191 4.59 0.35 -20.23
C LEU A 191 4.87 1.37 -19.12
N PHE A 192 3.97 2.33 -18.94
CA PHE A 192 4.04 3.22 -17.78
C PHE A 192 3.89 2.41 -16.50
N GLU A 193 4.63 2.77 -15.46
CA GLU A 193 4.36 2.31 -14.11
C GLU A 193 3.04 2.92 -13.61
N PRO A 194 2.31 2.26 -12.67
CA PRO A 194 1.05 2.78 -12.14
C PRO A 194 1.15 4.22 -11.65
N GLN A 195 2.30 4.57 -11.05
CA GLN A 195 2.58 5.90 -10.54
C GLN A 195 2.69 6.96 -11.66
N GLU A 196 3.31 6.59 -12.78
CA GLU A 196 3.42 7.44 -13.98
C GLU A 196 2.03 7.66 -14.59
N VAL A 197 1.16 6.64 -14.59
CA VAL A 197 -0.24 6.78 -15.01
C VAL A 197 -0.97 7.77 -14.10
N ILE A 198 -0.91 7.55 -12.79
CA ILE A 198 -1.62 8.34 -11.77
C ILE A 198 -1.20 9.82 -11.81
N GLY A 199 0.11 10.10 -11.92
CA GLY A 199 0.64 11.46 -11.88
C GLY A 199 0.06 12.42 -12.92
N ARG A 200 -0.42 11.89 -14.05
CA ARG A 200 -1.00 12.70 -15.14
C ARG A 200 -2.39 13.25 -14.84
N TYR A 201 -3.05 12.79 -13.77
CA TYR A 201 -4.40 13.20 -13.40
C TYR A 201 -4.38 14.22 -12.26
N LYS A 202 -5.44 15.03 -12.16
CA LYS A 202 -5.67 15.87 -10.97
C LYS A 202 -6.21 15.04 -9.81
N PHE A 203 -7.13 14.12 -10.10
CA PHE A 203 -7.78 13.28 -9.09
C PHE A 203 -7.54 11.80 -9.34
N TYR A 204 -7.53 11.02 -8.27
CA TYR A 204 -7.43 9.57 -8.34
C TYR A 204 -8.41 8.89 -7.38
N LEU A 205 -9.13 7.88 -7.85
CA LEU A 205 -10.02 7.09 -7.00
C LEU A 205 -9.20 6.12 -6.14
N SER A 206 -9.11 6.45 -4.85
CA SER A 206 -8.42 5.71 -3.81
C SER A 206 -9.43 4.90 -3.00
N ILE A 207 -10.15 4.00 -3.67
CA ILE A 207 -11.26 3.24 -3.08
C ILE A 207 -10.80 1.84 -2.64
N GLU A 208 -10.95 1.56 -1.36
CA GLU A 208 -10.58 0.29 -0.76
C GLU A 208 -11.46 -0.87 -1.23
N ASN A 209 -11.06 -2.10 -0.89
CA ASN A 209 -11.86 -3.29 -1.23
C ASN A 209 -12.99 -3.56 -0.22
N ASN A 210 -12.86 -2.99 0.99
CA ASN A 210 -13.73 -3.11 2.15
C ASN A 210 -13.65 -1.80 2.94
N ASN A 211 -14.66 -1.51 3.77
CA ASN A 211 -14.72 -0.28 4.57
C ASN A 211 -14.51 -0.60 6.06
N CYS A 212 -13.48 -1.40 6.36
CA CYS A 212 -13.13 -1.77 7.72
C CYS A 212 -12.29 -0.65 8.38
N ASP A 213 -12.42 -0.50 9.69
CA ASP A 213 -11.58 0.43 10.47
C ASP A 213 -10.09 0.12 10.26
N ASP A 214 -9.26 1.17 10.20
CA ASP A 214 -7.81 1.13 9.93
C ASP A 214 -7.38 0.44 8.61
N TYR A 215 -8.30 -0.01 7.75
CA TYR A 215 -7.96 -0.62 6.46
C TYR A 215 -7.61 0.43 5.40
N VAL A 216 -6.39 0.95 5.46
CA VAL A 216 -5.84 1.89 4.48
C VAL A 216 -4.60 1.30 3.82
N THR A 217 -4.57 1.27 2.49
CA THR A 217 -3.48 0.63 1.74
C THR A 217 -2.69 1.60 0.86
N GLU A 218 -1.90 1.05 -0.06
CA GLU A 218 -1.17 1.82 -1.07
C GLU A 218 -2.06 2.74 -1.93
N LYS A 219 -3.39 2.54 -1.91
CA LYS A 219 -4.33 3.31 -2.74
C LYS A 219 -4.35 4.79 -2.42
N ILE A 220 -4.14 5.20 -1.16
CA ILE A 220 -3.96 6.61 -0.79
C ILE A 220 -2.50 7.05 -0.96
N GLN A 221 -1.55 6.13 -0.74
CA GLN A 221 -0.12 6.43 -0.87
C GLN A 221 0.27 6.82 -2.29
N ARG A 222 -0.18 6.05 -3.29
CA ARG A 222 0.14 6.27 -4.70
C ARG A 222 -0.20 7.70 -5.14
N PRO A 223 -1.42 8.23 -5.03
CA PRO A 223 -1.69 9.60 -5.46
C PRO A 223 -0.88 10.64 -4.68
N TYR A 224 -0.67 10.47 -3.36
CA TYR A 224 0.20 11.38 -2.60
C TYR A 224 1.62 11.42 -3.13
N SER A 225 2.24 10.27 -3.38
CA SER A 225 3.59 10.22 -3.93
C SER A 225 3.68 10.75 -5.37
N ALA A 226 2.55 10.89 -6.08
CA ALA A 226 2.49 11.49 -7.42
C ALA A 226 2.13 12.99 -7.39
N GLY A 227 1.73 13.54 -6.24
CA GLY A 227 1.17 14.89 -6.14
C GLY A 227 -0.21 15.00 -6.79
N VAL A 228 -1.08 14.02 -6.51
CA VAL A 228 -2.45 13.89 -7.03
C VAL A 228 -3.40 13.86 -5.83
N VAL A 229 -4.59 14.46 -5.97
CA VAL A 229 -5.57 14.49 -4.88
C VAL A 229 -6.35 13.17 -4.84
N PRO A 230 -6.27 12.37 -3.76
CA PRO A 230 -7.05 11.16 -3.62
C PRO A 230 -8.52 11.44 -3.31
N ILE A 231 -9.41 10.66 -3.92
CA ILE A 231 -10.82 10.57 -3.60
C ILE A 231 -11.05 9.25 -2.84
N LEU A 232 -11.43 9.33 -1.57
CA LEU A 232 -11.34 8.25 -0.57
C LEU A 232 -12.69 7.60 -0.26
N ASP A 233 -12.72 6.27 -0.32
CA ASP A 233 -13.79 5.41 0.24
C ASP A 233 -13.12 4.15 0.86
N GLY A 234 -13.47 3.86 2.11
CA GLY A 234 -12.81 2.87 2.97
C GLY A 234 -13.18 3.06 4.44
N PRO A 235 -12.23 3.09 5.40
CA PRO A 235 -12.53 3.28 6.83
C PRO A 235 -13.32 4.57 7.12
N LYS A 236 -14.05 4.55 8.22
CA LYS A 236 -14.76 5.74 8.71
C LYS A 236 -13.79 6.87 9.09
N ASP A 237 -12.63 6.54 9.63
CA ASP A 237 -11.61 7.51 10.01
C ASP A 237 -10.32 7.33 9.19
N TYR A 238 -9.95 8.38 8.44
CA TYR A 238 -8.70 8.46 7.70
C TYR A 238 -7.67 9.39 8.35
N SER A 239 -8.02 10.09 9.45
CA SER A 239 -7.26 11.21 10.01
C SER A 239 -5.77 10.92 10.22
N ARG A 240 -5.44 9.67 10.58
CA ARG A 240 -4.07 9.20 10.82
C ARG A 240 -3.25 8.93 9.54
N PHE A 241 -3.90 8.88 8.38
CA PHE A 241 -3.32 8.51 7.10
C PHE A 241 -3.30 9.66 6.08
N LEU A 242 -3.95 10.78 6.39
CA LEU A 242 -3.94 11.97 5.55
C LEU A 242 -2.63 12.75 5.73
N ALA A 243 -2.15 13.37 4.65
CA ALA A 243 -1.05 14.32 4.73
C ALA A 243 -1.45 15.57 5.53
N THR A 244 -2.67 16.07 5.31
CA THR A 244 -3.32 17.12 6.11
C THR A 244 -4.83 16.86 6.16
N ASN A 245 -5.56 17.52 7.05
CA ASN A 245 -7.03 17.43 7.07
C ASN A 245 -7.71 17.91 5.77
N HIS A 246 -6.98 18.65 4.90
CA HIS A 246 -7.45 19.13 3.62
C HIS A 246 -6.69 18.51 2.44
N SER A 247 -6.11 17.31 2.58
CA SER A 247 -5.36 16.64 1.51
C SER A 247 -6.15 15.58 0.75
N SER A 248 -7.48 15.51 0.90
CA SER A 248 -8.29 14.49 0.23
C SER A 248 -9.74 14.93 0.07
N ILE A 249 -10.48 14.23 -0.78
CA ILE A 249 -11.93 14.36 -0.92
C ILE A 249 -12.54 13.02 -0.48
N ARG A 250 -13.52 13.01 0.42
CA ARG A 250 -14.19 11.76 0.81
C ARG A 250 -15.48 11.57 0.05
N PHE A 251 -15.77 10.32 -0.32
CA PHE A 251 -17.09 9.97 -0.86
C PHE A 251 -18.22 10.27 0.13
N ASP A 252 -18.00 10.00 1.42
CA ASP A 252 -18.97 10.20 2.51
C ASP A 252 -19.35 11.66 2.78
N ASP A 253 -18.56 12.63 2.28
CA ASP A 253 -18.85 14.06 2.46
C ASP A 253 -20.01 14.55 1.58
N PHE A 254 -20.47 13.70 0.63
CA PHE A 254 -21.49 14.04 -0.35
C PHE A 254 -22.69 13.11 -0.22
N THR A 255 -23.90 13.67 -0.32
CA THR A 255 -25.15 12.87 -0.27
C THR A 255 -25.36 12.08 -1.56
N THR A 256 -24.83 12.55 -2.69
CA THR A 256 -24.99 11.90 -4.00
C THR A 256 -23.72 11.95 -4.83
N SER A 257 -23.55 10.98 -5.74
CA SER A 257 -22.44 10.98 -6.71
C SER A 257 -22.44 12.21 -7.62
N LYS A 258 -23.61 12.85 -7.83
CA LYS A 258 -23.73 14.10 -8.58
C LYS A 258 -23.04 15.25 -7.87
N GLN A 259 -23.27 15.42 -6.56
CA GLN A 259 -22.62 16.47 -5.77
C GLN A 259 -21.10 16.29 -5.72
N LEU A 260 -20.64 15.04 -5.59
CA LEU A 260 -19.21 14.74 -5.69
C LEU A 260 -18.65 15.12 -7.07
N ALA A 261 -19.35 14.75 -8.15
CA ALA A 261 -18.94 15.10 -9.51
C ALA A 261 -18.89 16.62 -9.73
N GLU A 262 -19.90 17.36 -9.28
CA GLU A 262 -19.95 18.81 -9.34
C GLU A 262 -18.74 19.42 -8.63
N ARG A 263 -18.43 18.97 -7.41
CA ARG A 263 -17.25 19.43 -6.66
C ARG A 263 -15.94 19.11 -7.37
N ILE A 264 -15.81 17.94 -7.98
CA ILE A 264 -14.61 17.57 -8.74
C ILE A 264 -14.45 18.48 -9.97
N LEU A 265 -15.54 18.75 -10.69
CA LEU A 265 -15.52 19.61 -11.87
C LEU A 265 -15.21 21.08 -11.53
N GLU A 266 -15.73 21.58 -10.41
CA GLU A 266 -15.36 22.90 -9.87
C GLU A 266 -13.85 22.99 -9.64
N LEU A 267 -13.27 22.00 -8.93
CA LEU A 267 -11.84 21.96 -8.64
C LEU A 267 -10.98 21.68 -9.88
N ASP A 268 -11.48 20.94 -10.87
CA ASP A 268 -10.78 20.71 -12.14
C ASP A 268 -10.63 22.01 -12.94
N GLN A 269 -11.54 22.97 -12.76
CA GLN A 269 -11.55 24.27 -13.44
C GLN A 269 -10.83 25.38 -12.65
N ASP A 270 -10.61 25.20 -11.35
CA ASP A 270 -9.94 26.17 -10.47
C ASP A 270 -8.62 25.58 -9.93
N ASP A 271 -7.52 25.90 -10.62
CA ASP A 271 -6.19 25.44 -10.25
C ASP A 271 -5.77 25.89 -8.85
N ASP A 272 -6.12 27.12 -8.44
CA ASP A 272 -5.75 27.64 -7.13
C ASP A 272 -6.49 26.90 -6.01
N ALA A 273 -7.78 26.62 -6.21
CA ALA A 273 -8.56 25.80 -5.28
C ALA A 273 -8.09 24.34 -5.25
N TYR A 274 -7.71 23.77 -6.39
CA TYR A 274 -7.12 22.43 -6.45
C TYR A 274 -5.77 22.37 -5.72
N MET A 275 -4.90 23.36 -5.92
CA MET A 275 -3.56 23.35 -5.34
C MET A 275 -3.57 23.43 -3.81
N LYS A 276 -4.61 24.00 -3.19
CA LYS A 276 -4.80 23.96 -1.73
C LYS A 276 -4.84 22.55 -1.14
N TYR A 277 -5.29 21.55 -1.91
CA TYR A 277 -5.25 20.15 -1.48
C TYR A 277 -3.83 19.57 -1.43
N LEU A 278 -2.85 20.26 -2.02
CA LEU A 278 -1.45 19.86 -2.13
C LEU A 278 -0.50 20.83 -1.40
N ASP A 279 -1.00 21.73 -0.53
CA ASP A 279 -0.18 22.72 0.20
C ASP A 279 0.93 22.13 1.10
N TYR A 280 0.87 20.83 1.38
CA TYR A 280 1.90 20.11 2.14
C TYR A 280 3.11 19.69 1.27
N LYS A 281 3.05 19.91 -0.05
CA LYS A 281 4.10 19.61 -1.03
C LYS A 281 5.12 20.75 -1.12
#